data_AF-A0A172XZH7-F1
#
_entry.id   AF-A0A172XZH7-F1
#
_cell.length_a   1.000
_cell.length_b   1.000
_cell.length_c   1.000
_cell.angle_alpha   90.00
_cell.angle_beta   90.00
_cell.angle_gamma   90.00
#
_symmetry.space_group_name_H-M   'P 1'
#
loop_
_entity.id
_entity.type
_entity.pdbx_description
1 polymer ?
#
loop_
_entity_poly.entity_id
_entity_poly.type
_entity_poly.pdbx_seq_one_letter_code
_entity_poly.pdbx_strand_id
1 'polypeptide(L)'
;MKKLLLAGAVALFGLSNAQMTKGDWVISGNTGLGFNTASSTVKANGESEDGPKISKFSITPSVGYFVIDGLAVGIDLGFDNETNKFDGDKVTNTRFSVMPTATYYFKTGSKFFPFVGAGIGYATNKTKYSFSNSIVDPIFFDDNTKEDGLTWKAKAGVTYMATQSLGINLGVGFDQFYTKNTYYNTEVKTTRNNFGVNVGFSYFIKSKGQKSDK
;
A
#
# COMPACT_ATOMS: atom_id res chain seq x y z
N MET A 1 -10.12 -23.88 -25.85
CA MET A 1 -10.62 -24.68 -24.69
C MET A 1 -10.12 -24.21 -23.31
N LYS A 2 -9.09 -23.34 -23.20
CA LYS A 2 -8.61 -22.83 -21.88
C LYS A 2 -9.41 -21.65 -21.29
N LYS A 3 -10.31 -21.03 -22.07
CA LYS A 3 -11.12 -19.86 -21.66
C LYS A 3 -12.47 -20.22 -21.01
N LEU A 4 -12.92 -21.47 -21.16
CA LEU A 4 -14.20 -21.95 -20.61
C LEU A 4 -14.09 -22.47 -19.17
N LEU A 5 -12.89 -22.86 -18.73
CA LEU A 5 -12.65 -23.29 -17.35
C LEU A 5 -12.74 -22.11 -16.35
N LEU A 6 -12.52 -20.88 -16.82
CA LEU A 6 -12.62 -19.68 -15.98
C LEU A 6 -14.07 -19.20 -15.81
N ALA A 7 -14.96 -19.52 -16.76
CA ALA A 7 -16.37 -19.13 -16.73
C ALA A 7 -17.23 -20.11 -15.89
N GLY A 8 -16.84 -21.38 -15.79
CA GLY A 8 -17.57 -22.38 -14.98
C GLY A 8 -17.49 -22.19 -13.46
N ALA A 9 -16.48 -21.47 -12.97
CA ALA A 9 -16.32 -21.18 -11.54
C ALA A 9 -17.26 -20.07 -11.02
N VAL A 10 -18.01 -19.42 -11.90
CA VAL A 10 -18.87 -18.25 -11.62
C VAL A 10 -20.34 -18.68 -11.36
N ALA A 11 -20.69 -19.96 -11.45
CA ALA A 11 -22.10 -20.39 -11.45
C ALA A 11 -22.66 -20.96 -10.14
N LEU A 12 -21.89 -21.01 -9.04
CA LEU A 12 -22.34 -21.62 -7.77
C LEU A 12 -22.40 -20.63 -6.59
N PHE A 13 -22.90 -19.41 -6.84
CA PHE A 13 -22.99 -18.33 -5.84
C PHE A 13 -24.28 -18.32 -5.01
N GLY A 14 -24.75 -19.49 -4.62
CA GLY A 14 -25.89 -19.64 -3.70
C GLY A 14 -25.42 -19.74 -2.25
N LEU A 15 -25.80 -18.76 -1.42
CA LEU A 15 -25.81 -18.79 0.04
C LEU A 15 -24.44 -19.07 0.72
N SER A 16 -23.64 -18.03 0.96
CA SER A 16 -22.45 -18.18 1.81
C SER A 16 -22.20 -17.01 2.74
N ASN A 17 -21.94 -17.38 3.98
CA ASN A 17 -21.24 -16.56 4.95
C ASN A 17 -19.80 -16.32 4.44
N ALA A 18 -19.35 -15.06 4.41
CA ALA A 18 -17.97 -14.72 4.06
C ALA A 18 -16.97 -15.36 5.06
N GLN A 19 -15.80 -15.75 4.56
CA GLN A 19 -14.74 -16.44 5.32
C GLN A 19 -13.92 -15.45 6.18
N MET A 20 -14.58 -14.84 7.18
CA MET A 20 -13.99 -13.89 8.15
C MET A 20 -14.23 -14.37 9.59
N THR A 21 -14.09 -15.67 9.82
CA THR A 21 -14.29 -16.31 11.12
C THR A 21 -12.96 -16.60 11.80
N LYS A 22 -12.98 -16.75 13.12
CA LYS A 22 -11.78 -17.14 13.87
C LYS A 22 -11.13 -18.38 13.25
N GLY A 23 -9.82 -18.29 13.01
CA GLY A 23 -9.03 -19.34 12.38
C GLY A 23 -8.80 -19.15 10.89
N ASP A 24 -9.59 -18.31 10.22
CA ASP A 24 -9.42 -18.06 8.79
C ASP A 24 -8.14 -17.25 8.53
N TRP A 25 -7.68 -17.29 7.28
CA TRP A 25 -6.59 -16.46 6.78
C TRP A 25 -7.12 -15.48 5.74
N VAL A 26 -6.47 -14.33 5.64
CA VAL A 26 -6.68 -13.36 4.56
C VAL A 26 -5.34 -13.01 3.94
N ILE A 27 -5.26 -13.08 2.62
CA ILE A 27 -4.15 -12.57 1.83
C ILE A 27 -4.70 -11.41 1.03
N SER A 28 -4.10 -10.22 1.14
CA SER A 28 -4.57 -9.05 0.40
C SER A 28 -3.43 -8.41 -0.37
N GLY A 29 -3.75 -7.84 -1.53
CA GLY A 29 -2.89 -6.92 -2.24
C GLY A 29 -3.64 -5.61 -2.39
N ASN A 30 -3.22 -4.58 -1.67
CA ASN A 30 -3.78 -3.24 -1.83
C ASN A 30 -2.83 -2.41 -2.67
N THR A 31 -3.37 -1.73 -3.67
CA THR A 31 -2.67 -0.69 -4.40
C THR A 31 -3.25 0.64 -3.98
N GLY A 32 -2.40 1.59 -3.58
CA GLY A 32 -2.85 2.98 -3.60
C GLY A 32 -3.21 3.32 -5.03
N LEU A 33 -4.21 4.17 -5.25
CA LEU A 33 -4.52 4.74 -6.58
C LEU A 33 -3.36 5.58 -7.15
N GLY A 34 -2.16 5.52 -6.58
CA GLY A 34 -0.93 6.05 -7.10
C GLY A 34 -0.47 5.32 -8.37
N PHE A 35 -1.29 5.27 -9.41
CA PHE A 35 -0.80 5.48 -10.78
C PHE A 35 -1.09 6.95 -11.16
N ASN A 36 -0.81 7.87 -10.23
CA ASN A 36 -0.98 9.29 -10.48
C ASN A 36 0.30 9.79 -11.13
N THR A 37 0.23 10.01 -12.45
CA THR A 37 1.17 10.87 -13.15
C THR A 37 0.57 12.28 -13.13
N ALA A 38 1.10 13.15 -12.29
CA ALA A 38 0.75 14.57 -12.30
C ALA A 38 1.81 15.32 -13.11
N SER A 39 1.40 15.99 -14.18
CA SER A 39 2.23 16.92 -14.95
C SER A 39 1.60 18.30 -14.88
N SER A 40 2.38 19.30 -14.50
CA SER A 40 1.96 20.70 -14.61
C SER A 40 2.46 21.29 -15.94
N THR A 41 1.76 22.28 -16.48
CA THR A 41 2.24 23.12 -17.60
C THR A 41 2.00 24.56 -17.21
N VAL A 42 3.06 25.38 -17.22
CA VAL A 42 2.97 26.82 -16.95
C VAL A 42 2.89 27.55 -18.28
N LYS A 43 1.90 28.42 -18.44
CA LYS A 43 1.73 29.27 -19.63
C LYS A 43 1.81 30.74 -19.23
N ALA A 44 2.71 31.48 -19.88
CA ALA A 44 2.83 32.93 -19.72
C ALA A 44 3.21 33.57 -21.06
N ASN A 45 2.57 34.69 -21.43
CA ASN A 45 2.86 35.46 -22.64
C ASN A 45 2.93 34.67 -23.97
N GLY A 46 2.15 33.59 -24.12
CA GLY A 46 2.13 32.76 -25.33
C GLY A 46 3.18 31.65 -25.38
N GLU A 47 4.11 31.65 -24.43
CA GLU A 47 5.10 30.59 -24.20
C GLU A 47 4.50 29.53 -23.24
N SER A 48 4.88 28.27 -23.41
CA SER A 48 4.42 27.14 -22.59
C SER A 48 5.62 26.30 -22.16
N GLU A 49 5.81 26.17 -20.86
CA GLU A 49 6.85 25.29 -20.28
C GLU A 49 6.21 24.13 -19.51
N ASP A 50 6.79 22.94 -19.68
CA ASP A 50 6.44 21.75 -18.91
C ASP A 50 6.94 21.90 -17.46
N GLY A 51 6.02 21.90 -16.52
CA GLY A 51 6.32 21.86 -15.09
C GLY A 51 6.68 20.45 -14.59
N PRO A 52 6.84 20.28 -13.26
CA PRO A 52 7.26 19.01 -12.67
C PRO A 52 6.33 17.86 -13.03
N LYS A 53 6.91 16.71 -13.38
CA LYS A 53 6.22 15.44 -13.62
C LYS A 53 6.45 14.52 -12.41
N ILE A 54 5.38 14.24 -11.67
CA ILE A 54 5.39 13.36 -10.50
C ILE A 54 4.72 12.04 -10.91
N SER A 55 5.44 10.93 -10.82
CA SER A 55 4.91 9.59 -10.99
C SER A 55 5.03 8.83 -9.67
N LYS A 56 3.90 8.38 -9.13
CA LYS A 56 3.86 7.51 -7.94
C LYS A 56 3.46 6.10 -8.36
N PHE A 57 3.90 5.12 -7.58
CA PHE A 57 3.49 3.72 -7.58
C PHE A 57 3.55 3.19 -6.16
N SER A 58 2.49 2.53 -5.70
CA SER A 58 2.43 1.99 -4.34
C SER A 58 1.69 0.66 -4.32
N ILE A 59 2.28 -0.35 -3.69
CA ILE A 59 1.64 -1.64 -3.45
C ILE A 59 1.91 -2.11 -2.02
N THR A 60 0.92 -2.74 -1.41
CA THR A 60 1.00 -3.29 -0.06
C THR A 60 0.38 -4.68 -0.05
N PRO A 61 1.15 -5.73 -0.42
CA PRO A 61 0.78 -7.09 -0.06
C PRO A 61 0.69 -7.24 1.47
N SER A 62 -0.25 -8.08 1.91
CA SER A 62 -0.49 -8.37 3.31
C SER A 62 -0.97 -9.79 3.51
N VAL A 63 -0.60 -10.39 4.62
CA VAL A 63 -1.16 -11.66 5.11
C VAL A 63 -1.65 -11.46 6.54
N GLY A 64 -2.84 -11.98 6.85
CA GLY A 64 -3.44 -11.88 8.17
C GLY A 64 -4.17 -13.15 8.58
N TYR A 65 -4.30 -13.33 9.88
CA TYR A 65 -4.98 -14.44 10.52
C TYR A 65 -6.10 -13.91 11.41
N PHE A 66 -7.29 -14.48 11.30
CA PHE A 66 -8.44 -14.09 12.10
C PHE A 66 -8.34 -14.67 13.51
N VAL A 67 -7.88 -13.85 14.46
CA VAL A 67 -7.73 -14.24 15.87
C VAL A 67 -9.08 -14.33 16.60
N ILE A 68 -10.04 -13.53 16.15
CA ILE A 68 -11.46 -13.60 16.48
C ILE A 68 -12.27 -13.29 15.21
N ASP A 69 -13.57 -13.50 15.28
CA ASP A 69 -14.49 -13.15 14.19
C ASP A 69 -14.34 -11.68 13.77
N GLY A 70 -14.07 -11.47 12.49
CA GLY A 70 -13.86 -10.15 11.91
C GLY A 70 -12.51 -9.49 12.21
N LEU A 71 -11.73 -9.93 13.21
CA LEU A 71 -10.42 -9.32 13.52
C LEU A 71 -9.26 -10.14 12.93
N ALA A 72 -8.66 -9.61 11.88
CA ALA A 72 -7.43 -10.14 11.31
C ALA A 72 -6.20 -9.43 11.91
N VAL A 73 -5.24 -10.18 12.42
CA VAL A 73 -3.90 -9.69 12.79
C VAL A 73 -2.89 -10.25 11.80
N GLY A 74 -1.99 -9.41 11.31
CA GLY A 74 -1.15 -9.77 10.17
C GLY A 74 0.09 -8.92 10.01
N ILE A 75 0.69 -9.04 8.84
CA ILE A 75 1.85 -8.27 8.42
C ILE A 75 1.54 -7.69 7.03
N ASP A 76 1.80 -6.40 6.88
CA ASP A 76 1.76 -5.68 5.63
C ASP A 76 3.20 -5.37 5.20
N LEU A 77 3.53 -5.63 3.93
CA LEU A 77 4.79 -5.24 3.31
C LEU A 77 4.50 -4.11 2.33
N GLY A 78 4.91 -2.88 2.64
CA GLY A 78 4.67 -1.73 1.77
C GLY A 78 5.85 -1.48 0.85
N PHE A 79 5.57 -1.24 -0.43
CA PHE A 79 6.53 -0.77 -1.41
C PHE A 79 5.97 0.47 -2.11
N ASP A 80 6.66 1.60 -1.95
CA ASP A 80 6.31 2.86 -2.59
C ASP A 80 7.47 3.34 -3.44
N ASN A 81 7.16 3.81 -4.65
CA ASN A 81 8.11 4.41 -5.56
C ASN A 81 7.53 5.72 -6.07
N GLU A 82 8.22 6.82 -5.81
CA GLU A 82 7.87 8.15 -6.28
C GLU A 82 9.02 8.70 -7.11
N THR A 83 8.73 9.16 -8.32
CA THR A 83 9.69 9.82 -9.21
C THR A 83 9.20 11.22 -9.50
N ASN A 84 10.03 12.21 -9.17
CA ASN A 84 9.83 13.61 -9.53
C ASN A 84 10.83 13.94 -10.65
N LYS A 85 10.33 14.43 -11.79
CA LYS A 85 11.14 14.91 -12.90
C LYS A 85 10.89 16.39 -13.15
N PHE A 86 11.94 17.16 -13.33
CA PHE A 86 11.86 18.56 -13.69
C PHE A 86 13.09 18.92 -14.52
N ASP A 87 12.88 19.50 -15.70
CA ASP A 87 13.96 20.00 -16.59
C ASP A 87 15.14 19.02 -16.81
N GLY A 88 14.84 17.75 -17.11
CA GLY A 88 15.85 16.70 -17.31
C GLY A 88 16.43 16.08 -16.03
N ASP A 89 16.25 16.73 -14.88
CA ASP A 89 16.61 16.19 -13.58
C ASP A 89 15.53 15.23 -13.05
N LYS A 90 15.97 14.22 -12.30
CA LYS A 90 15.13 13.15 -11.77
C LYS A 90 15.52 12.81 -10.34
N VAL A 91 14.55 12.90 -9.43
CA VAL A 91 14.64 12.42 -8.05
C VAL A 91 13.72 11.23 -7.88
N THR A 92 14.24 10.10 -7.42
CA THR A 92 13.46 8.88 -7.17
C THR A 92 13.54 8.50 -5.69
N ASN A 93 12.39 8.45 -5.02
CA ASN A 93 12.24 7.94 -3.68
C ASN A 93 11.67 6.52 -3.75
N THR A 94 12.38 5.54 -3.17
CA THR A 94 11.90 4.17 -3.03
C THR A 94 11.81 3.83 -1.54
N ARG A 95 10.60 3.55 -1.07
CA ARG A 95 10.34 3.16 0.33
C ARG A 95 9.92 1.71 0.40
N PHE A 96 10.53 0.98 1.33
CA PHE A 96 10.12 -0.36 1.72
C PHE A 96 9.74 -0.34 3.20
N SER A 97 8.64 -0.99 3.57
CA SER A 97 8.16 -1.06 4.94
C SER A 97 7.68 -2.46 5.32
N VAL A 98 7.87 -2.81 6.58
CA VAL A 98 7.36 -4.04 7.19
C VAL A 98 6.59 -3.64 8.44
N MET A 99 5.30 -3.98 8.47
CA MET A 99 4.40 -3.50 9.51
C MET A 99 3.48 -4.63 9.99
N PRO A 100 3.59 -5.07 11.24
CA PRO A 100 2.49 -5.73 11.92
C PRO A 100 1.21 -4.86 11.87
N THR A 101 0.08 -5.49 11.57
CA THR A 101 -1.21 -4.80 11.41
C THR A 101 -2.33 -5.56 12.10
N ALA A 102 -3.38 -4.81 12.45
CA ALA A 102 -4.68 -5.35 12.84
C ALA A 102 -5.76 -4.69 11.98
N THR A 103 -6.68 -5.48 11.43
CA THR A 103 -7.81 -5.01 10.63
C THR A 103 -9.08 -5.69 11.10
N TYR A 104 -10.07 -4.90 11.52
CA TYR A 104 -11.38 -5.37 11.93
C TYR A 104 -12.39 -5.16 10.81
N TYR A 105 -13.07 -6.23 10.41
CA TYR A 105 -14.14 -6.27 9.41
C TYR A 105 -15.49 -6.38 10.12
N PHE A 106 -16.33 -5.37 9.94
CA PHE A 106 -17.68 -5.33 10.49
C PHE A 106 -18.62 -6.21 9.66
N LYS A 107 -19.25 -7.19 10.29
CA LYS A 107 -20.28 -8.03 9.66
C LYS A 107 -21.58 -7.22 9.57
N THR A 108 -22.06 -6.95 8.36
CA THR A 108 -23.30 -6.19 8.12
C THR A 108 -24.50 -7.06 7.74
N GLY A 109 -24.32 -8.39 7.67
CA GLY A 109 -25.30 -9.31 7.11
C GLY A 109 -25.43 -9.25 5.58
N SER A 110 -24.60 -8.42 4.91
CA SER A 110 -24.55 -8.30 3.45
C SER A 110 -23.21 -8.77 2.88
N LYS A 111 -23.01 -8.62 1.56
CA LYS A 111 -21.71 -8.85 0.90
C LYS A 111 -20.70 -7.73 1.14
N PHE A 112 -21.09 -6.65 1.81
CA PHE A 112 -20.23 -5.51 2.10
C PHE A 112 -19.74 -5.58 3.55
N PHE A 113 -18.43 -5.54 3.71
CA PHE A 113 -17.76 -5.60 5.00
C PHE A 113 -16.97 -4.31 5.19
N PRO A 114 -17.54 -3.28 5.83
CA PRO A 114 -16.78 -2.13 6.28
C PRO A 114 -15.60 -2.63 7.12
N PHE A 115 -14.45 -1.97 7.01
CA PHE A 115 -13.29 -2.31 7.80
C PHE A 115 -12.57 -1.07 8.31
N VAL A 116 -11.90 -1.24 9.45
CA VAL A 116 -10.91 -0.31 9.97
C VAL A 116 -9.67 -1.10 10.34
N GLY A 117 -8.50 -0.50 10.19
CA GLY A 117 -7.26 -1.15 10.57
C GLY A 117 -6.15 -0.15 10.87
N ALA A 118 -5.16 -0.63 11.61
CA ALA A 118 -3.98 0.13 11.97
C ALA A 118 -2.75 -0.76 11.93
N GLY A 119 -1.59 -0.13 11.81
CA GLY A 119 -0.31 -0.83 11.85
C GLY A 119 0.81 0.08 12.29
N ILE A 120 1.85 -0.50 12.86
CA ILE A 120 3.08 0.18 13.24
C ILE A 120 4.24 -0.73 12.86
N GLY A 121 5.34 -0.16 12.40
CA GLY A 121 6.50 -0.93 11.98
C GLY A 121 7.68 -0.06 11.61
N TYR A 122 8.51 -0.60 10.73
CA TYR A 122 9.74 0.03 10.30
C TYR A 122 9.75 0.21 8.79
N ALA A 123 10.34 1.31 8.33
CA ALA A 123 10.50 1.59 6.91
C ALA A 123 11.90 2.09 6.62
N THR A 124 12.38 1.79 5.42
CA THR A 124 13.59 2.34 4.83
C THR A 124 13.22 3.08 3.57
N ASN A 125 13.69 4.31 3.43
CA ASN A 125 13.55 5.14 2.26
C ASN A 125 14.93 5.36 1.62
N LYS A 126 15.04 5.06 0.33
CA LYS A 126 16.22 5.34 -0.47
C LYS A 126 15.90 6.45 -1.46
N THR A 127 16.72 7.50 -1.45
CA THR A 127 16.63 8.59 -2.43
C THR A 127 17.73 8.43 -3.48
N LYS A 128 17.38 8.59 -4.75
CA LYS A 128 18.32 8.60 -5.88
C LYS A 128 18.16 9.90 -6.66
N TYR A 129 19.28 10.53 -6.97
CA TYR A 129 19.35 11.74 -7.79
C TYR A 129 19.97 11.41 -9.15
N SER A 130 19.48 12.06 -10.20
CA SER A 130 20.00 11.94 -11.57
C SER A 130 19.84 13.30 -12.23
N PHE A 131 20.95 13.97 -12.52
CA PHE A 131 20.99 15.32 -13.07
C PHE A 131 21.39 15.28 -14.56
N SER A 132 20.70 16.03 -15.43
CA SER A 132 20.94 15.97 -16.89
C SER A 132 22.11 16.85 -17.38
N ASN A 133 22.54 17.87 -16.62
CA ASN A 133 23.50 18.89 -17.08
C ASN A 133 24.77 19.05 -16.20
N SER A 134 25.19 18.02 -15.46
CA SER A 134 26.42 18.09 -14.66
C SER A 134 27.68 17.88 -15.52
N ILE A 135 28.61 18.85 -15.52
CA ILE A 135 29.98 18.76 -16.07
C ILE A 135 30.86 17.81 -15.21
N VAL A 136 30.30 17.27 -14.14
CA VAL A 136 30.94 16.42 -13.14
C VAL A 136 30.30 15.03 -13.21
N ASP A 137 31.13 14.01 -13.37
CA ASP A 137 30.74 12.60 -13.45
C ASP A 137 29.78 12.22 -12.29
N PRO A 138 28.59 11.65 -12.57
CA PRO A 138 27.61 11.21 -11.56
C PRO A 138 28.20 10.30 -10.46
N ILE A 139 29.36 9.67 -10.71
CA ILE A 139 30.09 8.82 -9.76
C ILE A 139 30.61 9.62 -8.54
N PHE A 140 30.81 10.93 -8.64
CA PHE A 140 31.19 11.79 -7.49
C PHE A 140 30.01 12.25 -6.64
N PHE A 141 28.76 11.96 -7.07
CA PHE A 141 27.50 12.23 -6.36
C PHE A 141 26.75 10.92 -6.07
N ASP A 142 27.44 9.89 -5.57
CA ASP A 142 26.81 8.69 -4.99
C ASP A 142 26.13 8.99 -3.64
N ASP A 143 25.33 10.07 -3.59
CA ASP A 143 24.58 10.47 -2.41
C ASP A 143 23.24 9.71 -2.39
N ASN A 144 23.35 8.38 -2.48
CA ASN A 144 22.28 7.45 -2.19
C ASN A 144 21.92 7.59 -0.71
N THR A 145 21.14 8.61 -0.35
CA THR A 145 20.72 8.81 1.02
C THR A 145 19.72 7.73 1.39
N LYS A 146 20.09 6.91 2.36
CA LYS A 146 19.22 5.93 3.00
C LYS A 146 18.81 6.49 4.34
N GLU A 147 17.51 6.57 4.55
CA GLU A 147 16.93 6.90 5.83
C GLU A 147 16.06 5.74 6.27
N ASP A 148 16.08 5.42 7.55
CA ASP A 148 15.22 4.41 8.13
C ASP A 148 14.61 4.92 9.43
N GLY A 149 13.46 4.36 9.78
CA GLY A 149 12.71 4.88 10.89
C GLY A 149 11.36 4.22 11.10
N LEU A 150 10.67 4.72 12.11
CA LEU A 150 9.36 4.23 12.52
C LEU A 150 8.31 4.69 11.52
N THR A 151 7.38 3.79 11.22
CA THR A 151 6.20 4.10 10.41
C THR A 151 4.95 3.59 11.08
N TRP A 152 3.86 4.33 10.96
CA TRP A 152 2.54 3.86 11.38
C TRP A 152 1.49 4.23 10.34
N LYS A 153 0.38 3.49 10.34
CA LYS A 153 -0.72 3.72 9.41
C LYS A 153 -2.07 3.45 10.04
N ALA A 154 -3.08 4.10 9.50
CA ALA A 154 -4.49 3.82 9.73
C ALA A 154 -5.18 3.68 8.37
N LYS A 155 -6.13 2.74 8.26
CA LYS A 155 -6.91 2.51 7.05
C LYS A 155 -8.38 2.27 7.41
N ALA A 156 -9.27 2.72 6.56
CA ALA A 156 -10.70 2.47 6.66
C ALA A 156 -11.29 2.28 5.27
N GLY A 157 -12.30 1.43 5.14
CA GLY A 157 -12.89 1.16 3.83
C GLY A 157 -14.00 0.15 3.89
N VAL A 158 -14.30 -0.43 2.73
CA VAL A 158 -15.27 -1.50 2.55
C VAL A 158 -14.69 -2.58 1.65
N THR A 159 -14.86 -3.83 2.07
CA THR A 159 -14.61 -5.01 1.24
C THR A 159 -15.93 -5.51 0.68
N TYR A 160 -16.06 -5.52 -0.64
CA TYR A 160 -17.16 -6.18 -1.33
C TYR A 160 -16.78 -7.61 -1.69
N MET A 161 -17.49 -8.60 -1.12
CA MET A 161 -17.27 -10.02 -1.41
C MET A 161 -17.89 -10.39 -2.76
N ALA A 162 -17.05 -10.42 -3.80
CA ALA A 162 -17.44 -10.89 -5.14
C ALA A 162 -17.73 -12.40 -5.12
N THR A 163 -16.98 -13.17 -4.33
CA THR A 163 -17.23 -14.59 -4.05
C THR A 163 -17.12 -14.86 -2.54
N GLN A 164 -17.26 -16.12 -2.11
CA GLN A 164 -17.10 -16.51 -0.69
C GLN A 164 -15.68 -16.26 -0.15
N SER A 165 -14.70 -16.26 -1.05
CA SER A 165 -13.27 -16.14 -0.75
C SER A 165 -12.63 -14.94 -1.42
N LEU A 166 -13.24 -14.30 -2.41
CA LEU A 166 -12.65 -13.14 -3.11
C LEU A 166 -13.41 -11.86 -2.77
N GLY A 167 -12.70 -10.92 -2.16
CA GLY A 167 -13.15 -9.57 -1.86
C GLY A 167 -12.43 -8.51 -2.71
N ILE A 168 -13.17 -7.47 -3.06
CA ILE A 168 -12.65 -6.24 -3.67
C ILE A 168 -12.65 -5.18 -2.58
N ASN A 169 -11.51 -4.57 -2.31
CA ASN A 169 -11.33 -3.57 -1.27
C ASN A 169 -11.35 -2.18 -1.89
N LEU A 170 -12.14 -1.29 -1.31
CA LEU A 170 -12.10 0.14 -1.59
C LEU A 170 -11.97 0.87 -0.25
N GLY A 171 -11.02 1.78 -0.12
CA GLY A 171 -10.84 2.50 1.14
C GLY A 171 -9.92 3.70 1.04
N VAL A 172 -9.74 4.34 2.18
CA VAL A 172 -8.78 5.40 2.40
C VAL A 172 -7.74 4.95 3.41
N GLY A 173 -6.53 5.48 3.27
CA GLY A 173 -5.42 5.18 4.14
C GLY A 173 -4.65 6.44 4.46
N PHE A 174 -4.12 6.50 5.67
CA PHE A 174 -3.13 7.44 6.13
C PHE A 174 -1.91 6.66 6.60
N ASP A 175 -0.72 7.09 6.21
CA ASP A 175 0.54 6.58 6.73
C ASP A 175 1.50 7.72 7.06
N GLN A 176 2.27 7.55 8.12
CA GLN A 176 3.28 8.49 8.57
C GLN A 176 4.62 7.75 8.74
N PHE A 177 5.66 8.29 8.13
CA PHE A 177 7.04 7.86 8.29
C PHE A 177 7.82 8.91 9.09
N TYR A 178 8.43 8.48 10.18
CA TYR A 178 9.23 9.32 11.09
C TYR A 178 10.68 8.84 11.10
N THR A 179 11.59 9.76 10.81
CA THR A 179 13.04 9.53 10.89
C THR A 179 13.69 10.54 11.83
N LYS A 180 14.78 10.11 12.47
CA LYS A 180 15.60 10.95 13.34
C LYS A 180 17.05 10.72 12.97
N ASN A 181 17.68 11.73 12.38
CA ASN A 181 19.08 11.70 11.97
C ASN A 181 19.85 12.83 12.67
N THR A 182 21.12 12.61 13.00
CA THR A 182 21.98 13.62 13.61
C THR A 182 23.00 14.08 12.57
N TYR A 183 22.99 15.37 12.25
CA TYR A 183 23.96 16.00 11.34
C TYR A 183 24.70 17.09 12.10
N TYR A 184 26.04 17.03 12.14
CA TYR A 184 26.88 18.04 12.81
C TYR A 184 26.39 18.40 14.24
N ASN A 185 26.19 17.40 15.10
CA ASN A 185 25.62 17.56 16.46
C ASN A 185 24.21 18.19 16.54
N THR A 186 23.52 18.32 15.41
CA THR A 186 22.15 18.82 15.34
C THR A 186 21.20 17.67 15.00
N GLU A 187 20.21 17.43 15.86
CA GLU A 187 19.17 16.44 15.59
C GLU A 187 18.16 16.98 14.58
N VAL A 188 18.02 16.29 13.46
CA VAL A 188 17.01 16.56 12.44
C VAL A 188 15.94 15.47 12.52
N LYS A 189 14.71 15.88 12.84
CA LYS A 189 13.53 15.01 12.86
C LYS A 189 12.71 15.29 11.62
N THR A 190 12.43 14.26 10.85
CA THR A 190 11.63 14.37 9.62
C THR A 190 10.38 13.52 9.77
N THR A 191 9.23 14.13 9.56
CA THR A 191 7.93 13.44 9.50
C THR A 191 7.37 13.60 8.09
N ARG A 192 7.06 12.48 7.43
CA ARG A 192 6.34 12.46 6.14
C ARG A 192 4.98 11.81 6.34
N ASN A 193 3.95 12.54 5.98
CA ASN A 193 2.56 12.09 6.03
C ASN A 193 2.05 11.84 4.62
N ASN A 194 1.30 10.76 4.43
CA ASN A 194 0.67 10.44 3.18
C ASN A 194 -0.76 10.01 3.42
N PHE A 195 -1.67 10.54 2.61
CA PHE A 195 -3.08 10.19 2.60
C PHE A 195 -3.46 9.76 1.19
N GLY A 196 -4.21 8.68 1.05
CA GLY A 196 -4.57 8.17 -0.26
C GLY A 196 -5.82 7.30 -0.25
N VAL A 197 -6.45 7.23 -1.42
CA VAL A 197 -7.48 6.24 -1.73
C VAL A 197 -6.79 4.98 -2.24
N ASN A 198 -7.27 3.83 -1.79
CA ASN A 198 -6.72 2.52 -2.06
C ASN A 198 -7.78 1.63 -2.70
N VAL A 199 -7.37 0.87 -3.70
CA VAL A 199 -8.14 -0.21 -4.30
C VAL A 199 -7.31 -1.48 -4.20
N GLY A 200 -7.94 -2.59 -3.85
CA GLY A 200 -7.22 -3.85 -3.67
C GLY A 200 -8.11 -5.07 -3.81
N PHE A 201 -7.49 -6.23 -3.68
CA PHE A 201 -8.17 -7.50 -3.65
C PHE A 201 -7.74 -8.26 -2.39
N SER A 202 -8.69 -8.95 -1.77
CA SER A 202 -8.45 -9.85 -0.64
C SER A 202 -8.95 -11.24 -1.00
N TYR A 203 -8.13 -12.23 -0.71
CA TYR A 203 -8.47 -13.64 -0.78
C TYR A 203 -8.54 -14.20 0.65
N PHE A 204 -9.74 -14.64 1.03
CA PHE A 204 -10.05 -15.24 2.31
C PHE A 204 -9.99 -16.76 2.18
N ILE A 205 -9.30 -17.41 3.11
CA ILE A 205 -9.06 -18.84 3.13
C ILE A 205 -9.60 -19.37 4.44
N LYS A 206 -10.62 -20.21 4.34
CA LYS A 206 -11.14 -20.92 5.52
C LYS A 206 -10.12 -21.93 6.03
N SER A 207 -9.74 -21.83 7.30
CA SER A 207 -8.95 -22.89 7.93
C SER A 207 -9.84 -24.11 8.17
N LYS A 208 -9.35 -25.31 7.84
CA LYS A 208 -10.05 -26.54 8.22
C LYS A 208 -10.10 -26.57 9.74
N GLY A 209 -11.31 -26.62 10.30
CA GLY A 209 -11.54 -26.54 11.74
C GLY A 209 -10.58 -27.46 12.49
N GLN A 210 -9.91 -26.92 13.51
CA GLN A 210 -9.33 -27.76 14.54
C GLN A 210 -10.45 -28.67 15.00
N LYS A 211 -10.28 -29.99 14.81
CA LYS A 211 -11.06 -30.95 15.56
C LYS A 211 -10.91 -30.53 17.01
N SER A 212 -12.03 -30.18 17.65
CA SER A 212 -12.08 -30.07 19.10
C SER A 212 -11.54 -31.40 19.61
N ASP A 213 -10.37 -31.37 20.24
CA ASP A 213 -10.03 -32.48 21.13
C ASP A 213 -11.13 -32.54 22.21
N LYS A 214 -11.46 -33.77 22.53
CA LYS A 214 -12.66 -34.24 23.24
C LYS A 214 -12.93 -33.57 24.57
#